data_AF-A0A017SRW8-F1
#
_entry.id   AF-A0A017SRW8-F1
#
_cell.length_a   1.000
_cell.length_b   1.000
_cell.length_c   1.000
_cell.angle_alpha   90.00
_cell.angle_beta   90.00
_cell.angle_gamma   90.00
#
_symmetry.space_group_name_H-M   'P 1'
#
loop_
_entity.id
_entity.type
_entity.pdbx_description
1 polymer ?
#
loop_
_entity_poly.entity_id
_entity_poly.type
_entity_poly.pdbx_seq_one_letter_code
_entity_poly.pdbx_strand_id
1 'polypeptide(L)'
;VTGPESTQAQDTEQLHWIFPQPETHPTTEEQLKAEVHAIYAGLALVEERCIGHQQSDLASIQDQWQVLFSLHRILLDEHNDFFFASQHPSASLALKQLPEKYAMPARMWRYGIHSFLELMRHQLPDSLEHLPSFFHLAYSMIALLLENVPVFESIWIECLGDLARYRMAIEDSDLANRKIWADIARYWYHKLADKNPNLGRIQHHLAVLAWPDMLQQLFNYTKSLVSVCPFPNAGESILLLFDPLL
;
A
#
# COMPACT_ATOMS: atom_id res chain seq x y z
N VAL A 1 -24.02 -48.99 -59.63
CA VAL A 1 -23.86 -47.58 -60.07
C VAL A 1 -24.31 -46.70 -58.91
N THR A 2 -23.35 -46.00 -58.26
CA THR A 2 -23.47 -44.81 -57.36
C THR A 2 -24.52 -44.86 -56.23
N GLY A 3 -24.22 -44.91 -54.92
CA GLY A 3 -23.33 -44.15 -54.00
C GLY A 3 -24.15 -43.92 -52.68
N PRO A 4 -23.73 -43.18 -51.63
CA PRO A 4 -22.39 -42.81 -51.15
C PRO A 4 -22.12 -43.25 -49.67
N GLU A 5 -20.90 -43.00 -49.22
CA GLU A 5 -20.42 -43.10 -47.83
C GLU A 5 -21.19 -42.17 -46.87
N SER A 6 -21.42 -42.63 -45.65
CA SER A 6 -21.77 -41.77 -44.50
C SER A 6 -20.76 -42.01 -43.37
N THR A 7 -19.99 -40.96 -43.09
CA THR A 7 -19.16 -40.81 -41.89
C THR A 7 -20.03 -40.16 -40.82
N GLN A 8 -20.10 -40.74 -39.62
CA GLN A 8 -20.49 -40.16 -38.31
C GLN A 8 -20.69 -41.32 -37.33
N ALA A 9 -20.35 -41.28 -36.05
CA ALA A 9 -19.57 -40.39 -35.21
C ALA A 9 -19.18 -41.30 -34.02
N GLN A 10 -17.90 -41.33 -33.65
CA GLN A 10 -17.48 -41.99 -32.42
C GLN A 10 -17.83 -41.05 -31.25
N ASP A 11 -18.97 -41.30 -30.61
CA ASP A 11 -19.29 -40.73 -29.31
C ASP A 11 -18.23 -41.17 -28.30
N THR A 12 -17.28 -40.27 -28.05
CA THR A 12 -16.34 -40.38 -26.95
C THR A 12 -16.95 -39.62 -25.79
N GLU A 13 -17.80 -40.29 -25.00
CA GLU A 13 -18.20 -39.81 -23.68
C GLU A 13 -16.95 -39.77 -22.79
N GLN A 14 -16.27 -38.62 -22.79
CA GLN A 14 -15.24 -38.30 -21.81
C GLN A 14 -15.92 -38.13 -20.45
N LEU A 15 -15.86 -39.19 -19.65
CA LEU A 15 -16.16 -39.19 -18.21
C LEU A 15 -15.31 -38.11 -17.52
N HIS A 16 -15.96 -36.97 -17.24
CA HIS A 16 -15.36 -35.85 -16.53
C HIS A 16 -15.21 -36.24 -15.04
N TRP A 17 -14.04 -36.74 -14.66
CA TRP A 17 -13.76 -37.14 -13.28
C TRP A 17 -13.73 -35.89 -12.39
N ILE A 18 -14.74 -35.74 -11.52
CA ILE A 18 -14.73 -34.71 -10.46
C ILE A 18 -13.79 -35.22 -9.37
N PHE A 19 -12.63 -34.59 -9.24
CA PHE A 19 -11.71 -34.86 -8.13
C PHE A 19 -12.34 -34.32 -6.82
N PRO A 20 -12.43 -35.14 -5.75
CA PRO A 20 -12.78 -34.66 -4.42
C PRO A 20 -11.78 -33.58 -3.99
N GLN A 21 -12.28 -32.45 -3.49
CA GLN A 21 -11.44 -31.46 -2.81
C GLN A 21 -10.72 -32.13 -1.64
N PRO A 22 -9.41 -31.89 -1.43
CA PRO A 22 -8.71 -32.41 -0.26
C PRO A 22 -9.41 -31.93 1.02
N GLU A 23 -9.58 -32.82 1.99
CA GLU A 23 -10.16 -32.47 3.29
C GLU A 23 -9.31 -31.39 3.96
N THR A 24 -9.77 -30.14 3.94
CA THR A 24 -9.17 -29.05 4.70
C THR A 24 -9.72 -29.11 6.11
N HIS A 25 -8.92 -29.61 7.06
CA HIS A 25 -9.27 -29.49 8.48
C HIS A 25 -9.39 -28.00 8.84
N PRO A 26 -10.46 -27.56 9.55
CA PRO A 26 -10.58 -26.16 9.97
C PRO A 26 -9.40 -25.75 10.85
N THR A 27 -8.74 -24.64 10.53
CA THR A 27 -7.65 -24.08 11.36
C THR A 27 -8.17 -23.82 12.77
N THR A 28 -7.53 -24.42 13.77
CA THR A 28 -7.93 -24.21 15.18
C THR A 28 -7.40 -22.89 15.72
N GLU A 29 -8.02 -22.36 16.78
CA GLU A 29 -7.58 -21.12 17.41
C GLU A 29 -6.14 -21.25 17.95
N GLU A 30 -5.78 -22.40 18.53
CA GLU A 30 -4.44 -22.65 19.05
C GLU A 30 -3.38 -22.67 17.95
N GLN A 31 -3.70 -23.28 16.80
CA GLN A 31 -2.82 -23.28 15.63
C GLN A 31 -2.59 -21.86 15.13
N LEU A 32 -3.67 -21.09 14.98
CA LEU A 32 -3.59 -19.70 14.53
C LEU A 32 -2.83 -18.82 15.52
N LYS A 33 -3.00 -19.04 16.83
CA LYS A 33 -2.22 -18.34 17.85
C LYS A 33 -0.74 -18.65 17.69
N ALA A 34 -0.36 -19.92 17.51
CA ALA A 34 1.03 -20.31 17.31
C ALA A 34 1.61 -19.69 16.02
N GLU A 35 0.84 -19.70 14.93
CA GLU A 35 1.18 -19.12 13.64
C GLU A 35 1.43 -17.60 13.74
N VAL A 36 0.49 -16.84 14.32
CA VAL A 36 0.64 -15.39 14.51
C VAL A 36 1.87 -15.05 15.35
N HIS A 37 2.21 -15.85 16.37
CA HIS A 37 3.43 -15.65 17.16
C HIS A 37 4.70 -15.93 16.34
N ALA A 38 4.70 -16.98 15.50
CA ALA A 38 5.83 -17.31 14.65
C ALA A 38 6.07 -16.21 13.59
N ILE A 39 5.01 -15.77 12.91
CA ILE A 39 5.05 -14.66 11.95
C ILE A 39 5.58 -13.40 12.63
N TYR A 40 5.05 -13.04 13.80
CA TYR A 40 5.52 -11.86 14.54
C TYR A 40 7.01 -11.91 14.86
N ALA A 41 7.53 -13.08 15.23
CA ALA A 41 8.95 -13.25 15.51
C ALA A 41 9.82 -13.09 14.25
N GLY A 42 9.37 -13.65 13.12
CA GLY A 42 10.01 -13.47 11.81
C GLY A 42 10.02 -12.01 11.37
N LEU A 43 8.84 -11.37 11.39
CA LEU A 43 8.64 -9.95 11.10
C LEU A 43 9.58 -9.07 11.92
N ALA A 44 9.64 -9.25 13.24
CA ALA A 44 10.48 -8.44 14.11
C ALA A 44 11.98 -8.55 13.75
N LEU A 45 12.45 -9.75 13.41
CA LEU A 45 13.84 -9.97 12.98
C LEU A 45 14.14 -9.26 11.65
N VAL A 46 13.23 -9.35 10.68
CA VAL A 46 13.42 -8.72 9.36
C VAL A 46 13.32 -7.19 9.48
N GLU A 47 12.40 -6.67 10.30
CA GLU A 47 12.25 -5.24 10.57
C GLU A 47 13.53 -4.64 11.16
N GLU A 48 14.14 -5.30 12.15
CA GLU A 48 15.41 -4.86 12.74
C GLU A 48 16.52 -4.77 11.68
N ARG A 49 16.57 -5.73 10.74
CA ARG A 49 17.52 -5.68 9.62
C ARG A 49 17.24 -4.51 8.68
N CYS A 50 15.99 -4.24 8.32
CA CYS A 50 15.63 -3.09 7.49
C CYS A 50 16.06 -1.76 8.16
N ILE A 51 15.81 -1.65 9.47
CA ILE A 51 16.20 -0.47 10.26
C ILE A 51 17.72 -0.30 10.28
N GLY A 52 18.48 -1.39 10.44
CA GLY A 52 19.94 -1.35 10.44
C GLY A 52 20.55 -0.81 9.15
N HIS A 53 20.01 -1.20 7.98
CA HIS A 53 20.52 -0.73 6.68
C HIS A 53 20.21 0.74 6.40
N GLN A 54 19.20 1.32 7.04
CA GLN A 54 18.90 2.76 6.93
C GLN A 54 20.02 3.63 7.55
N GLN A 55 20.84 3.07 8.42
CA GLN A 55 21.92 3.77 9.13
C GLN A 55 23.31 3.53 8.51
N SER A 56 23.39 2.69 7.48
CA SER A 56 24.63 2.38 6.77
C SER A 56 25.04 3.50 5.80
N ASP A 57 26.34 3.63 5.55
CA ASP A 57 26.87 4.60 4.59
C ASP A 57 26.31 4.37 3.18
N LEU A 58 25.84 5.45 2.54
CA LEU A 58 25.22 5.43 1.20
C LEU A 58 26.14 4.80 0.13
N ALA A 59 27.45 4.98 0.25
CA ALA A 59 28.43 4.39 -0.66
C ALA A 59 28.45 2.84 -0.62
N SER A 60 28.02 2.21 0.48
CA SER A 60 27.92 0.76 0.60
C SER A 60 26.68 0.19 -0.09
N ILE A 61 25.71 1.03 -0.48
CA ILE A 61 24.37 0.62 -0.91
C ILE A 61 24.29 0.42 -2.43
N GLN A 62 25.20 1.03 -3.19
CA GLN A 62 25.16 1.08 -4.66
C GLN A 62 25.07 -0.32 -5.31
N ASP A 63 25.72 -1.33 -4.72
CA ASP A 63 25.70 -2.73 -5.21
C ASP A 63 24.69 -3.63 -4.47
N GLN A 64 23.89 -3.09 -3.54
CA GLN A 64 23.05 -3.88 -2.62
C GLN A 64 21.54 -3.73 -2.88
N TRP A 65 21.12 -3.03 -3.92
CA TRP A 65 19.71 -2.78 -4.21
C TRP A 65 18.85 -4.04 -4.28
N GLN A 66 19.35 -5.12 -4.89
CA GLN A 66 18.61 -6.39 -4.96
C GLN A 66 18.46 -7.06 -3.60
N VAL A 67 19.47 -6.94 -2.74
CA VAL A 67 19.43 -7.46 -1.37
C VAL A 67 18.44 -6.66 -0.54
N LEU A 68 18.49 -5.34 -0.61
CA LEU A 68 17.56 -4.44 0.09
C LEU A 68 16.13 -4.63 -0.40
N PHE A 69 15.91 -4.69 -1.71
CA PHE A 69 14.61 -4.98 -2.29
C PHE A 69 14.05 -6.30 -1.78
N SER A 70 14.88 -7.36 -1.78
CA SER A 70 14.46 -8.68 -1.28
C SER A 70 14.12 -8.64 0.21
N LEU A 71 14.90 -7.91 1.00
CA LEU A 71 14.67 -7.73 2.44
C LEU A 71 13.35 -6.99 2.72
N HIS A 72 13.10 -5.88 2.03
CA HIS A 72 11.86 -5.12 2.15
C HIS A 72 10.64 -5.90 1.63
N ARG A 73 10.80 -6.70 0.56
CA ARG A 73 9.74 -7.61 0.11
C ARG A 73 9.35 -8.60 1.21
N ILE A 74 10.35 -9.28 1.81
CA ILE A 74 10.09 -10.22 2.92
C ILE A 74 9.38 -9.51 4.07
N LEU A 75 9.82 -8.31 4.46
CA LEU A 75 9.16 -7.56 5.53
C LEU A 75 7.68 -7.29 5.24
N LEU A 76 7.36 -6.89 4.01
CA LEU A 76 5.99 -6.60 3.64
C LEU A 76 5.14 -7.88 3.48
N ASP A 77 5.73 -9.00 3.01
CA ASP A 77 5.09 -10.32 2.99
C ASP A 77 4.72 -10.76 4.43
N GLU A 78 5.67 -10.67 5.37
CA GLU A 78 5.43 -10.99 6.79
C GLU A 78 4.36 -10.10 7.42
N HIS A 79 4.31 -8.81 7.05
CA HIS A 79 3.22 -7.93 7.48
C HIS A 79 1.87 -8.39 6.94
N ASN A 80 1.77 -8.75 5.65
CA ASN A 80 0.53 -9.27 5.07
C ASN A 80 0.10 -10.54 5.78
N ASP A 81 0.99 -11.51 5.94
CA ASP A 81 0.72 -12.77 6.62
C ASP A 81 0.23 -12.51 8.06
N PHE A 82 0.86 -11.56 8.77
CA PHE A 82 0.41 -11.17 10.10
C PHE A 82 -1.02 -10.61 10.11
N PHE A 83 -1.36 -9.74 9.16
CA PHE A 83 -2.72 -9.20 9.05
C PHE A 83 -3.74 -10.28 8.66
N PHE A 84 -3.44 -11.14 7.69
CA PHE A 84 -4.32 -12.23 7.28
C PHE A 84 -4.55 -13.24 8.41
N ALA A 85 -3.49 -13.67 9.08
CA ALA A 85 -3.59 -14.61 10.20
C ALA A 85 -4.34 -13.99 11.39
N SER A 86 -3.99 -12.76 11.80
CA SER A 86 -4.66 -12.11 12.94
C SER A 86 -6.12 -11.79 12.69
N GLN A 87 -6.52 -11.56 11.44
CA GLN A 87 -7.90 -11.23 11.04
C GLN A 87 -8.69 -12.42 10.50
N HIS A 88 -8.11 -13.63 10.53
CA HIS A 88 -8.76 -14.85 10.09
C HIS A 88 -10.13 -15.05 10.77
N PRO A 89 -11.15 -15.63 10.10
CA PRO A 89 -12.46 -15.84 10.69
C PRO A 89 -12.44 -16.58 12.04
N SER A 90 -11.59 -17.60 12.17
CA SER A 90 -11.37 -18.37 13.41
C SER A 90 -10.52 -17.66 14.48
N ALA A 91 -9.99 -16.46 14.21
CA ALA A 91 -9.17 -15.74 15.17
C ALA A 91 -10.01 -15.22 16.35
N SER A 92 -9.52 -15.40 17.57
CA SER A 92 -10.14 -14.80 18.75
C SER A 92 -9.98 -13.28 18.76
N LEU A 93 -10.80 -12.63 19.59
CA LEU A 93 -10.76 -11.17 19.74
C LEU A 93 -9.37 -10.68 20.15
N ALA A 94 -8.67 -11.43 20.99
CA ALA A 94 -7.32 -11.09 21.41
C ALA A 94 -6.33 -11.06 20.24
N LEU A 95 -6.42 -12.01 19.29
CA LEU A 95 -5.60 -12.03 18.09
C LEU A 95 -5.97 -10.88 17.14
N LYS A 96 -7.27 -10.63 16.94
CA LYS A 96 -7.76 -9.55 16.06
C LYS A 96 -7.34 -8.15 16.52
N GLN A 97 -7.07 -7.97 17.82
CA GLN A 97 -6.60 -6.69 18.39
C GLN A 97 -5.07 -6.50 18.29
N LEU A 98 -4.30 -7.54 17.97
CA LEU A 98 -2.83 -7.44 17.93
C LEU A 98 -2.29 -6.43 16.92
N PRO A 99 -2.83 -6.29 15.70
CA PRO A 99 -2.28 -5.31 14.76
C PRO A 99 -2.37 -3.87 15.27
N GLU A 100 -3.44 -3.51 15.97
CA GLU A 100 -3.56 -2.20 16.62
C GLU A 100 -2.61 -2.10 17.83
N LYS A 101 -2.62 -3.11 18.70
CA LYS A 101 -1.76 -3.16 19.90
C LYS A 101 -0.27 -3.02 19.56
N TYR A 102 0.17 -3.60 18.45
CA TYR A 102 1.56 -3.57 18.01
C TYR A 102 1.84 -2.48 16.97
N ALA A 103 0.87 -1.60 16.70
CA ALA A 103 0.96 -0.53 15.72
C ALA A 103 1.42 -1.01 14.33
N MET A 104 0.96 -2.20 13.91
CA MET A 104 1.40 -2.85 12.68
C MET A 104 1.20 -2.00 11.42
N PRO A 105 0.07 -1.28 11.22
CA PRO A 105 -0.07 -0.43 10.04
C PRO A 105 0.99 0.67 9.99
N ALA A 106 1.28 1.32 11.13
CA ALA A 106 2.27 2.38 11.21
C ALA A 106 3.70 1.85 11.02
N ARG A 107 4.01 0.67 11.56
CA ARG A 107 5.30 -0.01 11.37
C ARG A 107 5.54 -0.43 9.93
N MET A 108 4.56 -1.07 9.30
CA MET A 108 4.60 -1.46 7.89
C MET A 108 4.86 -0.25 7.00
N TRP A 109 4.12 0.85 7.22
CA TRP A 109 4.36 2.09 6.50
C TRP A 109 5.76 2.64 6.72
N ARG A 110 6.17 2.81 7.99
CA ARG A 110 7.43 3.48 8.35
C ARG A 110 8.66 2.69 7.91
N TYR A 111 8.73 1.40 8.25
CA TYR A 111 9.92 0.57 8.10
C TYR A 111 9.88 -0.32 6.88
N GLY A 112 8.68 -0.70 6.42
CA GLY A 112 8.50 -1.51 5.21
C GLY A 112 8.54 -0.67 3.93
N ILE A 113 7.86 0.48 3.91
CA ILE A 113 7.61 1.25 2.69
C ILE A 113 8.40 2.56 2.67
N HIS A 114 8.08 3.48 3.57
CA HIS A 114 8.54 4.87 3.52
C HIS A 114 10.07 4.99 3.67
N SER A 115 10.68 4.26 4.61
CA SER A 115 12.14 4.27 4.79
C SER A 115 12.90 3.88 3.52
N PHE A 116 12.42 2.86 2.80
CA PHE A 116 13.09 2.40 1.58
C PHE A 116 12.83 3.31 0.38
N LEU A 117 11.61 3.86 0.28
CA LEU A 117 11.30 4.92 -0.67
C LEU A 117 12.26 6.10 -0.48
N GLU A 118 12.41 6.59 0.75
CA GLU A 118 13.33 7.67 1.06
C GLU A 118 14.78 7.30 0.76
N LEU A 119 15.21 6.08 1.08
CA LEU A 119 16.56 5.62 0.72
C LEU A 119 16.81 5.72 -0.80
N MET A 120 15.87 5.22 -1.61
CA MET A 120 15.94 5.34 -3.07
C MET A 120 15.97 6.82 -3.50
N ARG A 121 15.11 7.68 -2.92
CA ARG A 121 15.08 9.12 -3.26
C ARG A 121 16.43 9.81 -3.06
N HIS A 122 17.12 9.51 -1.97
CA HIS A 122 18.44 10.08 -1.67
C HIS A 122 19.55 9.53 -2.56
N GLN A 123 19.29 8.47 -3.33
CA GLN A 123 20.24 7.83 -4.24
C GLN A 123 19.87 8.05 -5.71
N LEU A 124 18.94 8.96 -6.00
CA LEU A 124 18.68 9.35 -7.39
C LEU A 124 19.91 10.07 -7.98
N PRO A 125 20.27 9.80 -9.25
CA PRO A 125 19.52 9.00 -10.23
C PRO A 125 19.78 7.48 -10.19
N ASP A 126 20.76 6.99 -9.42
CA ASP A 126 21.23 5.60 -9.46
C ASP A 126 20.14 4.57 -9.10
N SER A 127 19.21 4.93 -8.21
CA SER A 127 18.12 4.01 -7.81
C SER A 127 16.91 4.03 -8.75
N LEU A 128 16.92 4.83 -9.83
CA LEU A 128 15.73 5.12 -10.63
C LEU A 128 15.14 3.86 -11.27
N GLU A 129 15.98 2.90 -11.67
CA GLU A 129 15.55 1.63 -12.27
C GLU A 129 14.85 0.68 -11.27
N HIS A 130 15.12 0.81 -9.97
CA HIS A 130 14.55 -0.06 -8.93
C HIS A 130 13.20 0.44 -8.40
N LEU A 131 12.98 1.75 -8.48
CA LEU A 131 11.82 2.42 -7.90
C LEU A 131 10.48 1.90 -8.43
N PRO A 132 10.27 1.67 -9.74
CA PRO A 132 9.00 1.17 -10.25
C PRO A 132 8.61 -0.21 -9.70
N SER A 133 9.58 -1.14 -9.59
CA SER A 133 9.33 -2.48 -9.06
C SER A 133 8.93 -2.44 -7.60
N PHE A 134 9.61 -1.62 -6.79
CA PHE A 134 9.25 -1.51 -5.36
C PHE A 134 7.92 -0.80 -5.16
N PHE A 135 7.67 0.25 -5.95
CA PHE A 135 6.38 0.93 -5.94
C PHE A 135 5.22 -0.04 -6.25
N HIS A 136 5.35 -0.83 -7.32
CA HIS A 136 4.34 -1.82 -7.70
C HIS A 136 4.09 -2.85 -6.60
N LEU A 137 5.16 -3.32 -5.95
CA LEU A 137 5.07 -4.23 -4.82
C LEU A 137 4.28 -3.61 -3.66
N ALA A 138 4.72 -2.44 -3.18
CA ALA A 138 4.08 -1.76 -2.06
C ALA A 138 2.61 -1.42 -2.34
N TYR A 139 2.31 -0.90 -3.54
CA TYR A 139 0.94 -0.58 -3.94
C TYR A 139 0.05 -1.83 -3.97
N SER A 140 0.54 -2.93 -4.55
CA SER A 140 -0.23 -4.18 -4.64
C SER A 140 -0.51 -4.79 -3.28
N MET A 141 0.45 -4.73 -2.35
CA MET A 141 0.25 -5.24 -0.99
C MET A 141 -0.76 -4.41 -0.20
N ILE A 142 -0.68 -3.07 -0.26
CA ILE A 142 -1.68 -2.22 0.41
C ILE A 142 -3.07 -2.41 -0.23
N ALA A 143 -3.16 -2.58 -1.55
CA ALA A 143 -4.43 -2.87 -2.22
C ALA A 143 -5.03 -4.22 -1.76
N LEU A 144 -4.19 -5.24 -1.61
CA LEU A 144 -4.61 -6.55 -1.09
C LEU A 144 -5.14 -6.45 0.36
N LEU A 145 -4.46 -5.68 1.22
CA LEU A 145 -4.91 -5.42 2.59
C LEU A 145 -6.20 -4.59 2.63
N LEU A 146 -6.37 -3.63 1.72
CA LEU A 146 -7.61 -2.87 1.58
C LEU A 146 -8.81 -3.78 1.28
N GLU A 147 -8.62 -4.78 0.42
CA GLU A 147 -9.67 -5.72 0.03
C GLU A 147 -9.99 -6.74 1.15
N ASN A 148 -8.97 -7.26 1.82
CA ASN A 148 -9.11 -8.40 2.72
C ASN A 148 -9.13 -8.06 4.21
N VAL A 149 -8.66 -6.87 4.60
CA VAL A 149 -8.52 -6.45 6.00
C VAL A 149 -9.19 -5.08 6.21
N PRO A 150 -10.53 -5.01 6.11
CA PRO A 150 -11.28 -3.75 6.07
C PRO A 150 -11.31 -3.00 7.41
N VAL A 151 -10.92 -3.62 8.52
CA VAL A 151 -10.87 -2.95 9.83
C VAL A 151 -9.91 -1.75 9.84
N PHE A 152 -8.91 -1.74 8.96
CA PHE A 152 -7.95 -0.63 8.77
C PHE A 152 -8.17 0.11 7.45
N GLU A 153 -9.36 0.04 6.83
CA GLU A 153 -9.65 0.58 5.49
C GLU A 153 -9.17 2.03 5.32
N SER A 154 -9.42 2.89 6.30
CA SER A 154 -9.02 4.30 6.24
C SER A 154 -7.49 4.47 6.15
N ILE A 155 -6.73 3.62 6.85
CA ILE A 155 -5.26 3.65 6.83
C ILE A 155 -4.77 3.18 5.46
N TRP A 156 -5.33 2.10 4.92
CA TRP A 156 -4.94 1.57 3.60
C TRP A 156 -5.24 2.54 2.46
N ILE A 157 -6.41 3.19 2.49
CA ILE A 157 -6.74 4.24 1.53
C ILE A 157 -5.73 5.38 1.62
N GLU A 158 -5.36 5.80 2.83
CA GLU A 158 -4.38 6.86 3.01
C GLU A 158 -3.00 6.48 2.45
N CYS A 159 -2.51 5.28 2.77
CA CYS A 159 -1.25 4.76 2.25
C CYS A 159 -1.22 4.71 0.71
N LEU A 160 -2.33 4.35 0.05
CA LEU A 160 -2.42 4.36 -1.42
C LEU A 160 -2.37 5.79 -1.98
N GLY A 161 -3.00 6.75 -1.30
CA GLY A 161 -2.91 8.17 -1.63
C GLY A 161 -1.48 8.70 -1.48
N ASP A 162 -0.80 8.35 -0.37
CA ASP A 162 0.58 8.75 -0.11
C ASP A 162 1.56 8.11 -1.11
N LEU A 163 1.39 6.84 -1.46
CA LEU A 163 2.16 6.19 -2.52
C LEU A 163 1.98 6.92 -3.85
N ALA A 164 0.73 7.16 -4.27
CA ALA A 164 0.46 7.85 -5.53
C ALA A 164 1.08 9.26 -5.54
N ARG A 165 0.95 10.01 -4.43
CA ARG A 165 1.56 11.33 -4.27
C ARG A 165 3.09 11.26 -4.30
N TYR A 166 3.69 10.24 -3.72
CA TYR A 166 5.13 10.00 -3.77
C TYR A 166 5.62 9.76 -5.20
N ARG A 167 4.93 8.90 -5.95
CA ARG A 167 5.26 8.60 -7.35
C ARG A 167 5.10 9.82 -8.25
N MET A 168 4.07 10.64 -8.01
CA MET A 168 3.89 11.94 -8.66
C MET A 168 5.08 12.88 -8.38
N ALA A 169 5.57 12.95 -7.13
CA ALA A 169 6.63 13.87 -6.74
C ALA A 169 8.01 13.52 -7.33
N ILE A 170 8.28 12.23 -7.53
CA ILE A 170 9.54 11.76 -8.15
C ILE A 170 9.52 11.85 -9.68
N GLU A 171 8.34 11.84 -10.28
CA GLU A 171 8.21 12.02 -11.73
C GLU A 171 8.37 13.50 -12.12
N ASP A 172 9.60 13.88 -12.46
CA ASP A 172 9.92 15.26 -12.82
C ASP A 172 9.86 15.52 -14.34
N SER A 173 10.24 14.53 -15.16
CA SER A 173 10.34 14.71 -16.61
C SER A 173 9.08 14.30 -17.38
N ASP A 174 8.35 13.27 -16.93
CA ASP A 174 7.11 12.81 -17.58
C ASP A 174 5.87 13.47 -16.96
N LEU A 175 5.49 14.63 -17.52
CA LEU A 175 4.31 15.38 -17.08
C LEU A 175 3.00 14.60 -17.24
N ALA A 176 2.91 13.68 -18.20
CA ALA A 176 1.71 12.88 -18.42
C ALA A 176 1.57 11.83 -17.30
N ASN A 177 2.66 11.11 -17.00
CA ASN A 177 2.68 10.17 -15.89
C ASN A 177 2.49 10.88 -14.54
N ARG A 178 3.10 12.05 -14.34
CA ARG A 178 2.87 12.89 -13.15
C ARG A 178 1.39 13.22 -12.98
N LYS A 179 0.69 13.60 -14.05
CA LYS A 179 -0.76 13.87 -14.02
C LYS A 179 -1.56 12.63 -13.63
N ILE A 180 -1.23 11.46 -14.18
CA ILE A 180 -1.88 10.19 -13.82
C ILE A 180 -1.74 9.93 -12.32
N TRP A 181 -0.54 10.06 -11.77
CA TRP A 181 -0.32 9.85 -10.33
C TRP A 181 -1.00 10.90 -9.45
N ALA A 182 -1.10 12.15 -9.91
CA ALA A 182 -1.89 13.19 -9.26
C ALA A 182 -3.39 12.81 -9.22
N ASP A 183 -3.94 12.29 -10.32
CA ASP A 183 -5.32 11.82 -10.39
C ASP A 183 -5.58 10.63 -9.46
N ILE A 184 -4.67 9.66 -9.41
CA ILE A 184 -4.74 8.51 -8.49
C ILE A 184 -4.69 8.97 -7.03
N ALA A 185 -3.78 9.90 -6.69
CA ALA A 185 -3.68 10.44 -5.34
C ALA A 185 -4.96 11.19 -4.94
N ARG A 186 -5.51 12.03 -5.84
CA ARG A 186 -6.78 12.72 -5.62
C ARG A 186 -7.93 11.74 -5.38
N TYR A 187 -8.03 10.70 -6.20
CA TYR A 187 -9.05 9.66 -6.03
C TYR A 187 -9.02 9.06 -4.62
N TRP A 188 -7.84 8.64 -4.13
CA TRP A 188 -7.72 8.03 -2.81
C TRP A 188 -8.01 9.02 -1.68
N TYR A 189 -7.47 10.23 -1.73
CA TYR A 189 -7.74 11.22 -0.69
C TYR A 189 -9.19 11.74 -0.71
N HIS A 190 -9.86 11.81 -1.86
CA HIS A 190 -11.30 12.08 -1.91
C HIS A 190 -12.09 10.96 -1.24
N LYS A 191 -11.81 9.70 -1.59
CA LYS A 191 -12.45 8.54 -0.95
C LYS A 191 -12.25 8.55 0.56
N LEU A 192 -11.06 8.94 1.04
CA LEU A 192 -10.77 9.08 2.47
C LEU A 192 -11.50 10.26 3.11
N ALA A 193 -11.54 11.40 2.44
CA ALA A 193 -12.22 12.61 2.89
C ALA A 193 -13.73 12.39 3.05
N ASP A 194 -14.36 11.62 2.16
CA ASP A 194 -15.78 11.28 2.23
C ASP A 194 -16.08 10.40 3.45
N LYS A 195 -15.16 9.48 3.79
CA LYS A 195 -15.28 8.63 4.97
C LYS A 195 -14.94 9.35 6.28
N ASN A 196 -13.96 10.25 6.25
CA ASN A 196 -13.42 10.94 7.41
C ASN A 196 -13.39 12.47 7.21
N PRO A 197 -14.56 13.14 7.06
CA PRO A 197 -14.63 14.57 6.76
C PRO A 197 -14.07 15.46 7.89
N ASN A 198 -13.92 14.88 9.09
CA ASN A 198 -13.41 15.54 10.28
C ASN A 198 -11.89 15.75 10.26
N LEU A 199 -11.15 15.05 9.39
CA LEU A 199 -9.69 15.10 9.37
C LEU A 199 -9.18 16.21 8.44
N GLY A 200 -8.80 17.34 9.02
CA GLY A 200 -8.29 18.49 8.29
C GLY A 200 -7.03 18.17 7.47
N ARG A 201 -6.19 17.24 7.94
CA ARG A 201 -4.96 16.82 7.22
C ARG A 201 -5.26 16.21 5.85
N ILE A 202 -6.38 15.50 5.68
CA ILE A 202 -6.74 14.93 4.38
C ILE A 202 -7.22 16.02 3.41
N GLN A 203 -7.92 17.04 3.92
CA GLN A 203 -8.28 18.22 3.13
C GLN A 203 -7.03 19.01 2.72
N HIS A 204 -6.00 19.09 3.58
CA HIS A 204 -4.71 19.69 3.23
C HIS A 204 -4.05 18.98 2.05
N HIS A 205 -4.00 17.64 2.06
CA HIS A 205 -3.47 16.86 0.94
C HIS A 205 -4.22 17.13 -0.38
N LEU A 206 -5.56 17.21 -0.32
CA LEU A 206 -6.39 17.59 -1.47
C LEU A 206 -6.12 19.02 -1.95
N ALA A 207 -5.82 19.95 -1.04
CA ALA A 207 -5.43 21.31 -1.40
C ALA A 207 -4.12 21.30 -2.18
N VAL A 208 -3.08 20.60 -1.69
CA VAL A 208 -1.79 20.48 -2.39
C VAL A 208 -1.97 19.91 -3.81
N LEU A 209 -2.84 18.91 -3.97
CA LEU A 209 -3.12 18.27 -5.27
C LEU A 209 -4.06 19.06 -6.19
N ALA A 210 -4.66 20.14 -5.69
CA ALA A 210 -5.53 21.00 -6.49
C ALA A 210 -4.74 21.96 -7.38
N TRP A 211 -3.44 22.15 -7.17
CA TRP A 211 -2.61 22.99 -8.03
C TRP A 211 -2.71 22.57 -9.52
N PRO A 212 -2.84 23.51 -10.46
CA PRO A 212 -2.81 24.97 -10.30
C PRO A 212 -4.17 25.64 -10.04
N ASP A 213 -5.25 24.91 -9.75
CA ASP A 213 -6.57 25.47 -9.46
C ASP A 213 -6.60 26.18 -8.10
N MET A 214 -6.37 27.49 -8.10
CA MET A 214 -6.31 28.31 -6.90
C MET A 214 -7.62 28.31 -6.10
N LEU A 215 -8.78 28.24 -6.77
CA LEU A 215 -10.06 28.24 -6.08
C LEU A 215 -10.26 26.93 -5.30
N GLN A 216 -9.93 25.80 -5.91
CA GLN A 216 -9.96 24.51 -5.23
C GLN A 216 -8.90 24.41 -4.12
N GLN A 217 -7.71 24.97 -4.32
CA GLN A 217 -6.68 25.06 -3.27
C GLN A 217 -7.21 25.84 -2.06
N LEU A 218 -7.76 27.05 -2.27
CA LEU A 218 -8.32 27.89 -1.22
C LEU A 218 -9.46 27.19 -0.46
N PHE A 219 -10.36 26.54 -1.20
CA PHE A 219 -11.47 25.78 -0.62
C PHE A 219 -10.97 24.66 0.30
N ASN A 220 -10.05 23.83 -0.18
CA ASN A 220 -9.55 22.68 0.57
C ASN A 220 -8.65 23.08 1.76
N TYR A 221 -7.81 24.11 1.63
CA TYR A 221 -7.06 24.66 2.77
C TYR A 221 -7.99 25.25 3.83
N THR A 222 -9.05 25.97 3.41
CA THR A 222 -10.05 26.48 4.36
C THR A 222 -10.72 25.33 5.10
N LYS A 223 -11.17 24.28 4.38
CA LYS A 223 -11.73 23.07 5.00
C LYS A 223 -10.75 22.44 5.98
N SER A 224 -9.48 22.35 5.62
CA SER A 224 -8.42 21.82 6.48
C SER A 224 -8.30 22.54 7.83
N LEU A 225 -8.49 23.86 7.83
CA LEU A 225 -8.40 24.70 9.03
C LEU A 225 -9.68 24.68 9.89
N VAL A 226 -10.85 24.46 9.29
CA VAL A 226 -12.14 24.51 9.99
C VAL A 226 -12.73 23.13 10.30
N SER A 227 -12.08 22.04 9.86
CA SER A 227 -12.43 20.67 10.23
C SER A 227 -12.40 20.45 11.75
N VAL A 228 -13.15 19.46 12.23
CA VAL A 228 -13.21 19.08 13.67
C VAL A 228 -11.82 18.78 14.24
N CYS A 229 -10.96 18.14 13.44
CA CYS A 229 -9.53 17.99 13.73
C CYS A 229 -8.75 18.88 12.74
N PRO A 230 -8.50 20.16 13.08
CA PRO A 230 -7.78 21.08 12.21
C PRO A 230 -6.36 20.61 11.89
N PHE A 231 -5.82 21.03 10.75
CA PHE A 231 -4.41 20.87 10.43
C PHE A 231 -3.72 22.24 10.34
N PRO A 232 -3.05 22.71 11.40
CA PRO A 232 -2.53 24.08 11.48
C PRO A 232 -1.59 24.49 10.36
N ASN A 233 -0.78 23.56 9.80
CA ASN A 233 0.15 23.84 8.71
C ASN A 233 -0.57 24.31 7.42
N ALA A 234 -1.87 24.05 7.29
CA ALA A 234 -2.67 24.63 6.20
C ALA A 234 -2.72 26.16 6.25
N GLY A 235 -2.53 26.77 7.42
CA GLY A 235 -2.50 28.22 7.60
C GLY A 235 -1.28 28.87 6.96
N GLU A 236 -0.13 28.18 6.95
CA GLU A 236 1.04 28.65 6.20
C GLU A 236 0.86 28.41 4.70
N SER A 237 0.32 27.24 4.34
CA SER A 237 0.12 26.88 2.92
C SER A 237 -0.90 27.77 2.20
N ILE A 238 -1.98 28.19 2.87
CA ILE A 238 -3.02 29.05 2.29
C ILE A 238 -2.51 30.47 2.01
N LEU A 239 -1.58 30.98 2.81
CA LEU A 239 -1.00 32.32 2.62
C LEU A 239 -0.19 32.41 1.33
N LEU A 240 0.47 31.31 0.94
CA LEU A 240 1.24 31.24 -0.31
C LEU A 240 0.37 31.42 -1.56
N LEU A 241 -0.96 31.24 -1.48
CA LEU A 241 -1.86 31.51 -2.61
C LEU A 241 -2.03 33.01 -2.90
N PHE A 242 -1.74 33.86 -1.92
CA PHE A 242 -1.95 35.31 -1.99
C PHE A 242 -0.65 36.10 -2.09
N ASP A 243 0.51 35.42 -2.13
CA ASP A 243 1.80 36.07 -2.24
C ASP A 243 2.29 36.02 -3.71
N PRO A 244 2.29 37.14 -4.44
CA PRO A 244 2.57 37.16 -5.88
C PRO A 244 4.07 37.04 -6.24
N LEU A 245 4.97 36.77 -5.28
CA LEU A 245 6.42 36.96 -5.45
C LEU A 245 7.34 35.80 -4.99
N LEU A 246 6.86 34.54 -4.98
CA LEU A 246 7.72 33.36 -4.91
C LEU A 246 7.74 32.60 -6.23
#